data_AF-A0A1J5JBQ5-F1
#
_entry.id   AF-A0A1J5JBQ5-F1
#
_cell.length_a   1.000
_cell.length_b   1.000
_cell.length_c   1.000
_cell.angle_alpha   90.00
_cell.angle_beta   90.00
_cell.angle_gamma   90.00
#
_symmetry.space_group_name_H-M   'P 1'
#
loop_
_entity.id
_entity.type
_entity.pdbx_description
1 polymer ?
#
loop_
_entity_poly.entity_id
_entity_poly.type
_entity_poly.pdbx_seq_one_letter_code
_entity_poly.pdbx_strand_id
1 'polypeptide(L)'
;VALAERAANPNTIYAFDGDMLSPSILSGFDKGQNTIDLTNLVPFDIAVPGNHEFDFGPANFAEKLAASSYPWAAINITNADGSPLAGLGGVMVKDVGGVQVALVPVAQDTTPEVASSGDLVFGPTVDSAVAAAKAAREAGADIVIGVVQTNMENDRALIKSKAFDVILSGDDHSYGTSYDGITAYVETSIDARFLSPVDLTVEIGEKGGKRTVKWVPNFRFIDTAGVTPDPESQAMVDGFQTQLDDALNVAVGSTEGALDSRRNVVRGEESAMGNLIADAIKAATGADVAITNGGGIRGDRTYDAGTVLTRRDILTELPFGNVTVVTEIPGSQVLAALENGFAQVEKGAGRFVQVSGIAVVYDPTAEAGSRVASVKINGADLDVNALYKVATNDYMLGGGDGFAALGGGRVLTNTGAGALMANDVMAYIEATGKVTAAVEGRIKTVGQN
;
A
#
# COMPACT_ATOMS: atom_id res chain seq x y z
N VAL A 1 1.41 -15.69 20.04
CA VAL A 1 0.25 -15.44 20.92
C VAL A 1 -0.85 -16.48 20.77
N ALA A 2 -1.40 -16.70 19.57
CA ALA A 2 -2.53 -17.62 19.35
C ALA A 2 -2.33 -19.05 19.91
N LEU A 3 -1.12 -19.62 19.81
CA LEU A 3 -0.81 -20.92 20.42
C LEU A 3 -0.99 -20.93 21.95
N ALA A 4 -0.58 -19.85 22.63
CA ALA A 4 -0.73 -19.73 24.07
C ALA A 4 -2.20 -19.54 24.47
N GLU A 5 -2.96 -18.75 23.71
CA GLU A 5 -4.40 -18.57 23.91
C GLU A 5 -5.16 -19.90 23.75
N ARG A 6 -4.89 -20.66 22.68
CA ARG A 6 -5.49 -21.99 22.45
C ARG A 6 -5.11 -23.00 23.55
N ALA A 7 -3.86 -22.97 24.03
CA ALA A 7 -3.41 -23.83 25.12
C ALA A 7 -4.08 -23.47 26.46
N ALA A 8 -4.30 -22.18 26.72
CA ALA A 8 -4.96 -21.69 27.93
C ALA A 8 -6.47 -21.94 27.91
N ASN A 9 -7.10 -21.83 26.73
CA ASN A 9 -8.52 -22.06 26.54
C ASN A 9 -8.79 -22.81 25.21
N PRO A 10 -9.20 -24.09 25.25
CA PRO A 10 -9.52 -24.84 24.03
C PRO A 10 -10.75 -24.30 23.29
N ASN A 11 -11.57 -23.46 23.94
CA ASN A 11 -12.73 -22.80 23.34
C ASN A 11 -12.34 -21.46 22.69
N THR A 12 -11.25 -21.45 21.92
CA THR A 12 -10.69 -20.26 21.26
C THR A 12 -10.94 -20.33 19.75
N ILE A 13 -11.46 -19.25 19.17
CA ILE A 13 -11.56 -19.07 17.70
C ILE A 13 -10.51 -18.04 17.30
N TYR A 14 -9.62 -18.41 16.37
CA TYR A 14 -8.63 -17.50 15.80
C TYR A 14 -9.02 -17.09 14.38
N ALA A 15 -9.53 -15.88 14.21
CA ALA A 15 -10.01 -15.37 12.92
C ALA A 15 -9.07 -14.32 12.33
N PHE A 16 -9.15 -14.14 11.02
CA PHE A 16 -8.51 -13.07 10.26
C PHE A 16 -9.53 -12.42 9.32
N ASP A 17 -9.55 -11.09 9.30
CA ASP A 17 -10.57 -10.26 8.63
C ASP A 17 -10.18 -9.79 7.23
N GLY A 18 -8.89 -9.66 6.88
CA GLY A 18 -8.47 -9.38 5.51
C GLY A 18 -7.17 -8.59 5.39
N ASP A 19 -6.74 -8.34 4.15
CA ASP A 19 -5.58 -7.53 3.76
C ASP A 19 -4.23 -8.07 4.28
N MET A 20 -3.97 -9.34 3.98
CA MET A 20 -2.74 -10.03 4.35
C MET A 20 -1.71 -10.12 3.21
N LEU A 21 -2.16 -10.28 1.96
CA LEU A 21 -1.26 -10.59 0.85
C LEU A 21 -0.47 -9.38 0.35
N SER A 22 -0.95 -8.16 0.61
CA SER A 22 -0.39 -6.91 0.09
C SER A 22 -0.80 -5.73 0.97
N PRO A 23 -0.05 -4.61 0.98
CA PRO A 23 1.25 -4.40 0.35
C PRO A 23 2.44 -4.71 1.26
N SER A 24 3.49 -5.30 0.68
CA SER A 24 4.83 -5.32 1.25
C SER A 24 5.86 -5.37 0.13
N ILE A 25 7.12 -5.02 0.42
CA ILE A 25 8.19 -5.18 -0.58
C ILE A 25 8.28 -6.64 -1.02
N LEU A 26 8.16 -7.58 -0.08
CA LEU A 26 8.27 -9.00 -0.36
C LEU A 26 7.09 -9.53 -1.18
N SER A 27 5.87 -9.03 -0.94
CA SER A 27 4.71 -9.40 -1.76
C SER A 27 4.83 -8.91 -3.21
N GLY A 28 5.60 -7.85 -3.47
CA GLY A 28 5.97 -7.47 -4.85
C GLY A 28 6.81 -8.54 -5.58
N PHE A 29 7.53 -9.41 -4.85
CA PHE A 29 8.35 -10.48 -5.42
C PHE A 29 7.63 -11.83 -5.43
N ASP A 30 6.98 -12.21 -4.33
CA ASP A 30 6.41 -13.55 -4.12
C ASP A 30 4.87 -13.59 -4.17
N LYS A 31 4.25 -12.43 -4.37
CA LYS A 31 2.79 -12.23 -4.46
C LYS A 31 2.03 -12.68 -3.20
N GLY A 32 2.63 -12.45 -2.04
CA GLY A 32 2.05 -12.73 -0.72
C GLY A 32 2.27 -14.17 -0.24
N GLN A 33 3.19 -14.92 -0.85
CA GLN A 33 3.47 -16.30 -0.40
C GLN A 33 4.07 -16.32 1.01
N ASN A 34 4.95 -15.37 1.32
CA ASN A 34 5.55 -15.22 2.64
C ASN A 34 4.51 -15.15 3.78
N THR A 35 3.41 -14.43 3.57
CA THR A 35 2.37 -14.29 4.61
C THR A 35 1.56 -15.57 4.75
N ILE A 36 1.24 -16.25 3.65
CA ILE A 36 0.65 -17.61 3.70
C ILE A 36 1.54 -18.58 4.47
N ASP A 37 2.84 -18.57 4.21
CA ASP A 37 3.79 -19.47 4.88
C ASP A 37 3.84 -19.20 6.40
N LEU A 38 3.84 -17.92 6.81
CA LEU A 38 3.79 -17.53 8.23
C LEU A 38 2.49 -17.95 8.91
N THR A 39 1.35 -17.70 8.28
CA THR A 39 0.04 -18.02 8.87
C THR A 39 -0.26 -19.51 8.82
N ASN A 40 0.40 -20.28 7.97
CA ASN A 40 0.38 -21.74 8.01
C ASN A 40 1.05 -22.32 9.26
N LEU A 41 1.97 -21.61 9.93
CA LEU A 41 2.55 -22.05 11.21
C LEU A 41 1.49 -22.15 12.30
N VAL A 42 0.55 -21.21 12.32
CA VAL A 42 -0.58 -21.20 13.26
C VAL A 42 -1.88 -20.91 12.49
N PRO A 43 -2.49 -21.93 11.87
CA PRO A 43 -3.60 -21.73 10.95
C PRO A 43 -4.81 -21.12 11.65
N PHE A 44 -5.41 -20.15 10.97
CA PHE A 44 -6.68 -19.54 11.37
C PHE A 44 -7.80 -20.58 11.37
N ASP A 45 -8.78 -20.33 12.22
CA ASP A 45 -10.06 -21.01 12.23
C ASP A 45 -10.95 -20.59 11.06
N ILE A 46 -10.74 -19.37 10.56
CA ILE A 46 -11.37 -18.76 9.38
C ILE A 46 -10.53 -17.55 8.95
N ALA A 47 -10.34 -17.36 7.64
CA ALA A 47 -9.79 -16.14 7.07
C ALA A 47 -10.77 -15.58 6.03
N VAL A 48 -10.97 -14.27 6.06
CA VAL A 48 -11.80 -13.55 5.08
C VAL A 48 -10.86 -12.78 4.15
N PRO A 49 -11.06 -12.84 2.82
CA PRO A 49 -10.29 -12.01 1.91
C PRO A 49 -10.76 -10.55 2.02
N GLY A 50 -9.81 -9.66 2.26
CA GLY A 50 -9.95 -8.24 2.00
C GLY A 50 -9.68 -7.91 0.54
N ASN A 51 -9.61 -6.62 0.23
CA ASN A 51 -9.34 -6.15 -1.14
C ASN A 51 -7.92 -6.50 -1.57
N HIS A 52 -6.94 -6.41 -0.67
CA HIS A 52 -5.53 -6.61 -1.02
C HIS A 52 -5.16 -8.07 -1.26
N GLU A 53 -6.06 -9.02 -0.99
CA GLU A 53 -5.94 -10.38 -1.50
C GLU A 53 -6.03 -10.47 -3.03
N PHE A 54 -6.61 -9.45 -3.68
CA PHE A 54 -6.85 -9.41 -5.13
C PHE A 54 -5.90 -8.47 -5.89
N ASP A 55 -4.93 -7.83 -5.24
CA ASP A 55 -3.96 -6.93 -5.89
C ASP A 55 -3.21 -7.59 -7.05
N PHE A 56 -2.86 -8.87 -6.89
CA PHE A 56 -2.15 -9.67 -7.88
C PHE A 56 -3.08 -10.50 -8.78
N GLY A 57 -4.38 -10.23 -8.75
CA GLY A 57 -5.39 -10.87 -9.58
C GLY A 57 -6.01 -12.14 -8.99
N PRO A 58 -7.19 -12.55 -9.50
CA PRO A 58 -7.96 -13.69 -8.99
C PRO A 58 -7.22 -15.03 -9.12
N ALA A 59 -6.35 -15.18 -10.13
CA ALA A 59 -5.51 -16.37 -10.28
C ALA A 59 -4.49 -16.51 -9.15
N ASN A 60 -3.89 -15.40 -8.69
CA ASN A 60 -2.98 -15.43 -7.55
C ASN A 60 -3.73 -15.76 -6.26
N PHE A 61 -4.89 -15.14 -6.04
CA PHE A 61 -5.72 -15.45 -4.88
C PHE A 61 -6.10 -16.94 -4.83
N ALA A 62 -6.49 -17.54 -5.97
CA ALA A 62 -6.80 -18.97 -6.05
C ALA A 62 -5.59 -19.86 -5.70
N GLU A 63 -4.37 -19.46 -6.10
CA GLU A 63 -3.14 -20.15 -5.70
C GLU A 63 -2.90 -20.04 -4.19
N LYS A 64 -3.05 -18.85 -3.61
CA LYS A 64 -2.85 -18.62 -2.16
C LYS A 64 -3.91 -19.33 -1.32
N LEU A 65 -5.14 -19.38 -1.80
CA LEU A 65 -6.20 -20.18 -1.22
C LEU A 65 -5.80 -21.66 -1.16
N ALA A 66 -5.27 -22.22 -2.26
CA ALA A 66 -4.84 -23.62 -2.30
C ALA A 66 -3.58 -23.89 -1.44
N ALA A 67 -2.71 -22.89 -1.25
CA ALA A 67 -1.51 -22.99 -0.42
C ALA A 67 -1.78 -22.81 1.08
N SER A 68 -2.98 -22.36 1.47
CA SER A 68 -3.34 -22.09 2.86
C SER A 68 -3.74 -23.37 3.61
N SER A 69 -3.29 -23.49 4.85
CA SER A 69 -3.63 -24.57 5.79
C SER A 69 -4.87 -24.23 6.64
N TYR A 70 -5.55 -23.14 6.30
CA TYR A 70 -6.75 -22.63 6.94
C TYR A 70 -7.82 -22.30 5.90
N PRO A 71 -9.11 -22.31 6.28
CA PRO A 71 -10.18 -22.07 5.32
C PRO A 71 -10.34 -20.57 5.06
N TRP A 72 -10.23 -20.20 3.78
CA TRP A 72 -10.72 -18.91 3.28
C TRP A 72 -12.23 -18.98 3.08
N ALA A 73 -12.96 -17.92 3.44
CA ALA A 73 -14.39 -17.85 3.23
C ALA A 73 -14.87 -16.43 2.97
N ALA A 74 -15.89 -16.28 2.12
CA ALA A 74 -16.69 -15.08 1.96
C ALA A 74 -18.02 -15.46 1.30
N ILE A 75 -19.14 -14.93 1.81
CA ILE A 75 -20.47 -15.27 1.28
C ILE A 75 -20.90 -14.43 0.08
N ASN A 76 -20.17 -13.34 -0.19
CA ASN A 76 -20.56 -12.32 -1.17
C ASN A 76 -19.58 -12.22 -2.36
N ILE A 77 -18.80 -13.26 -2.65
CA ILE A 77 -17.93 -13.32 -3.83
C ILE A 77 -18.40 -14.42 -4.77
N THR A 78 -18.58 -14.09 -6.04
CA THR A 78 -18.97 -15.04 -7.10
C THR A 78 -18.18 -14.81 -8.38
N ASN A 79 -18.14 -15.81 -9.27
CA ASN A 79 -17.69 -15.62 -10.64
C ASN A 79 -18.69 -14.74 -11.41
N ALA A 80 -18.29 -14.24 -12.59
CA ALA A 80 -19.15 -13.40 -13.44
C ALA A 80 -20.50 -14.04 -13.82
N ASP A 81 -20.58 -15.37 -13.86
CA ASP A 81 -21.82 -16.13 -14.13
C ASP A 81 -22.69 -16.39 -12.87
N GLY A 82 -22.27 -15.87 -11.71
CA GLY A 82 -22.92 -16.06 -10.42
C GLY A 82 -22.60 -17.38 -9.73
N SER A 83 -21.74 -18.23 -10.30
CA SER A 83 -21.31 -19.47 -9.65
C SER A 83 -20.35 -19.20 -8.48
N PRO A 84 -20.29 -20.08 -7.46
CA PRO A 84 -19.35 -19.94 -6.36
C PRO A 84 -17.89 -19.99 -6.81
N LEU A 85 -17.02 -19.22 -6.14
CA LEU A 85 -15.58 -19.31 -6.35
C LEU A 85 -15.05 -20.63 -5.76
N ALA A 86 -14.33 -21.41 -6.57
CA ALA A 86 -13.84 -22.73 -6.14
C ALA A 86 -12.88 -22.61 -4.94
N GLY A 87 -13.12 -23.41 -3.91
CA GLY A 87 -12.30 -23.44 -2.69
C GLY A 87 -12.66 -22.37 -1.66
N LEU A 88 -13.45 -21.35 -2.01
CA LEU A 88 -13.89 -20.32 -1.08
C LEU A 88 -15.10 -20.83 -0.29
N GLY A 89 -14.96 -20.85 1.04
CA GLY A 89 -16.00 -21.25 1.97
C GLY A 89 -17.09 -20.19 2.17
N GLY A 90 -18.11 -20.56 2.94
CA GLY A 90 -19.17 -19.67 3.39
C GLY A 90 -19.31 -19.65 4.90
N VAL A 91 -20.53 -19.45 5.40
CA VAL A 91 -20.83 -19.48 6.85
C VAL A 91 -20.38 -20.80 7.46
N MET A 92 -19.66 -20.72 8.58
CA MET A 92 -19.23 -21.89 9.36
C MET A 92 -19.96 -21.91 10.70
N VAL A 93 -20.38 -23.09 11.16
CA VAL A 93 -20.93 -23.27 12.52
C VAL A 93 -20.01 -24.20 13.30
N LYS A 94 -19.57 -23.77 14.48
CA LYS A 94 -18.69 -24.51 15.37
C LYS A 94 -19.37 -24.75 16.72
N ASP A 95 -19.20 -25.94 17.28
CA ASP A 95 -19.50 -26.20 18.68
C ASP A 95 -18.30 -25.76 19.53
N VAL A 96 -18.51 -24.75 20.36
CA VAL A 96 -17.48 -24.17 21.24
C VAL A 96 -17.96 -24.27 22.68
N GLY A 97 -17.46 -25.24 23.42
CA GLY A 97 -17.86 -25.47 24.82
C GLY A 97 -19.36 -25.78 24.97
N GLY A 98 -19.98 -26.41 23.97
CA GLY A 98 -21.41 -26.70 23.94
C GLY A 98 -22.27 -25.54 23.44
N VAL A 99 -21.69 -24.46 22.93
CA VAL A 99 -22.36 -23.29 22.33
C VAL A 99 -22.23 -23.37 20.81
N GLN A 100 -23.33 -23.23 20.07
CA GLN A 100 -23.30 -23.19 18.61
C GLN A 100 -22.92 -21.79 18.12
N VAL A 101 -21.69 -21.62 17.63
CA VAL A 101 -21.16 -20.33 17.15
C VAL A 101 -21.14 -20.31 15.64
N ALA A 102 -21.89 -19.39 15.02
CA ALA A 102 -21.84 -19.14 13.60
C ALA A 102 -20.82 -18.04 13.27
N LEU A 103 -19.95 -18.30 12.29
CA LEU A 103 -18.99 -17.38 11.71
C LEU A 103 -19.52 -16.96 10.34
N VAL A 104 -19.81 -15.67 10.15
CA VAL A 104 -20.36 -15.09 8.93
C VAL A 104 -19.26 -14.28 8.23
N PRO A 105 -18.62 -14.83 7.20
CA PRO A 105 -17.50 -14.19 6.50
C PRO A 105 -17.97 -13.29 5.36
N VAL A 106 -17.52 -12.04 5.31
CA VAL A 106 -17.93 -11.06 4.28
C VAL A 106 -16.76 -10.20 3.83
N ALA A 107 -16.51 -10.15 2.52
CA ALA A 107 -15.51 -9.26 1.93
C ALA A 107 -16.14 -7.91 1.56
N GLN A 108 -15.34 -6.85 1.41
CA GLN A 108 -15.89 -5.56 1.01
C GLN A 108 -16.32 -5.51 -0.46
N ASP A 109 -17.49 -4.92 -0.69
CA ASP A 109 -18.11 -4.75 -2.01
C ASP A 109 -17.37 -3.76 -2.92
N THR A 110 -16.55 -2.87 -2.35
CA THR A 110 -15.71 -1.90 -3.06
C THR A 110 -14.43 -2.50 -3.66
N THR A 111 -14.12 -3.77 -3.39
CA THR A 111 -12.89 -4.44 -3.87
C THR A 111 -12.58 -4.21 -5.37
N PRO A 112 -13.56 -4.28 -6.31
CA PRO A 112 -13.30 -4.00 -7.73
C PRO A 112 -12.83 -2.58 -8.06
N GLU A 113 -13.03 -1.63 -7.15
CA GLU A 113 -12.65 -0.22 -7.32
C GLU A 113 -11.21 0.05 -6.86
N VAL A 114 -10.69 -0.79 -5.95
CA VAL A 114 -9.44 -0.56 -5.22
C VAL A 114 -8.39 -1.64 -5.43
N ALA A 115 -8.74 -2.76 -6.06
CA ALA A 115 -7.84 -3.88 -6.34
C ALA A 115 -8.04 -4.49 -7.74
N SER A 116 -7.21 -5.47 -8.11
CA SER A 116 -7.23 -6.12 -9.43
C SER A 116 -8.12 -7.37 -9.47
N SER A 117 -9.37 -7.29 -9.02
CA SER A 117 -10.23 -8.47 -8.83
C SER A 117 -10.76 -9.15 -10.11
N GLY A 118 -10.52 -8.57 -11.28
CA GLY A 118 -10.93 -9.15 -12.56
C GLY A 118 -12.45 -9.06 -12.78
N ASP A 119 -13.08 -10.16 -13.17
CA ASP A 119 -14.53 -10.26 -13.41
C ASP A 119 -15.30 -10.87 -12.23
N LEU A 120 -14.64 -11.03 -11.07
CA LEU A 120 -15.29 -11.44 -9.84
C LEU A 120 -16.33 -10.41 -9.40
N VAL A 121 -17.48 -10.90 -8.96
CA VAL A 121 -18.61 -10.08 -8.52
C VAL A 121 -18.68 -10.10 -7.00
N PHE A 122 -18.68 -8.90 -6.41
CA PHE A 122 -18.80 -8.68 -4.98
C PHE A 122 -20.21 -8.16 -4.67
N GLY A 123 -20.97 -8.95 -3.89
CA GLY A 123 -22.32 -8.61 -3.45
C GLY A 123 -22.30 -7.62 -2.27
N PRO A 124 -23.43 -6.94 -2.00
CA PRO A 124 -23.50 -5.85 -1.02
C PRO A 124 -23.10 -6.33 0.38
N THR A 125 -22.12 -5.66 0.99
CA THR A 125 -21.49 -6.10 2.25
C THR A 125 -22.53 -6.26 3.37
N VAL A 126 -23.23 -5.16 3.70
CA VAL A 126 -24.14 -5.11 4.86
C VAL A 126 -25.35 -6.01 4.70
N ASP A 127 -26.00 -5.97 3.53
CA ASP A 127 -27.23 -6.74 3.28
C ASP A 127 -26.95 -8.25 3.29
N SER A 128 -25.85 -8.68 2.68
CA SER A 128 -25.43 -10.09 2.66
C SER A 128 -25.11 -10.58 4.08
N ALA A 129 -24.35 -9.79 4.85
CA ALA A 129 -23.98 -10.10 6.22
C ALA A 129 -25.21 -10.28 7.12
N VAL A 130 -26.13 -9.29 7.11
CA VAL A 130 -27.32 -9.29 7.97
C VAL A 130 -28.27 -10.44 7.61
N ALA A 131 -28.43 -10.74 6.32
CA ALA A 131 -29.25 -11.87 5.87
C ALA A 131 -28.68 -13.20 6.38
N ALA A 132 -27.36 -13.41 6.24
CA ALA A 132 -26.69 -14.62 6.70
C ALA A 132 -26.71 -14.77 8.23
N ALA A 133 -26.53 -13.68 8.98
CA ALA A 133 -26.61 -13.69 10.44
C ALA A 133 -27.99 -14.11 10.95
N LYS A 134 -29.06 -13.58 10.33
CA LYS A 134 -30.43 -13.97 10.65
C LYS A 134 -30.69 -15.45 10.33
N ALA A 135 -30.26 -15.90 9.15
CA ALA A 135 -30.39 -17.30 8.75
C ALA A 135 -29.65 -18.24 9.70
N ALA A 136 -28.43 -17.88 10.13
CA ALA A 136 -27.66 -18.66 11.10
C ALA A 136 -28.38 -18.73 12.46
N ARG A 137 -28.98 -17.63 12.92
CA ARG A 137 -29.78 -17.60 14.15
C ARG A 137 -31.02 -18.51 14.04
N GLU A 138 -31.73 -18.43 12.93
CA GLU A 138 -32.90 -19.28 12.65
C GLU A 138 -32.53 -20.77 12.58
N ALA A 139 -31.33 -21.07 12.09
CA ALA A 139 -30.77 -22.42 12.07
C ALA A 139 -30.27 -22.92 13.44
N GLY A 140 -30.34 -22.09 14.49
CA GLY A 140 -30.05 -22.49 15.87
C GLY A 140 -28.68 -22.05 16.40
N ALA A 141 -28.00 -21.08 15.77
CA ALA A 141 -26.79 -20.49 16.32
C ALA A 141 -27.09 -19.76 17.66
N ASP A 142 -26.38 -20.16 18.71
CA ASP A 142 -26.43 -19.51 20.03
C ASP A 142 -25.69 -18.16 19.98
N ILE A 143 -24.60 -18.06 19.23
CA ILE A 143 -23.79 -16.84 19.02
C ILE A 143 -23.50 -16.67 17.53
N VAL A 144 -23.60 -15.45 17.01
CA VAL A 144 -23.28 -15.09 15.62
C VAL A 144 -22.16 -14.06 15.59
N ILE A 145 -21.04 -14.44 14.99
CA ILE A 145 -19.84 -13.62 14.82
C ILE A 145 -19.72 -13.24 13.33
N GLY A 146 -19.69 -11.94 13.05
CA GLY A 146 -19.24 -11.42 11.75
C GLY A 146 -17.73 -11.38 11.71
N VAL A 147 -17.12 -11.98 10.70
CA VAL A 147 -15.71 -11.78 10.35
C VAL A 147 -15.75 -11.05 9.02
N VAL A 148 -15.39 -9.77 9.00
CA VAL A 148 -15.69 -8.91 7.86
C VAL A 148 -14.49 -8.04 7.50
N GLN A 149 -14.21 -7.86 6.22
CA GLN A 149 -13.40 -6.73 5.75
C GLN A 149 -14.36 -5.65 5.29
N THR A 150 -14.44 -4.51 5.96
CA THR A 150 -15.26 -3.39 5.51
C THR A 150 -14.98 -2.09 6.24
N ASN A 151 -15.28 -0.97 5.59
CA ASN A 151 -15.13 0.35 6.18
C ASN A 151 -16.08 0.63 7.37
N MET A 152 -15.75 1.72 8.07
CA MET A 152 -16.42 2.18 9.29
C MET A 152 -17.89 2.54 9.09
N GLU A 153 -18.30 2.93 7.88
CA GLU A 153 -19.72 3.20 7.58
C GLU A 153 -20.54 1.90 7.61
N ASN A 154 -20.05 0.87 6.93
CA ASN A 154 -20.65 -0.46 6.92
C ASN A 154 -20.60 -1.10 8.30
N ASP A 155 -19.51 -0.97 9.04
CA ASP A 155 -19.41 -1.45 10.43
C ASP A 155 -20.49 -0.87 11.33
N ARG A 156 -20.70 0.45 11.26
CA ARG A 156 -21.78 1.10 12.03
C ARG A 156 -23.15 0.58 11.61
N ALA A 157 -23.36 0.29 10.34
CA ALA A 157 -24.60 -0.31 9.85
C ALA A 157 -24.80 -1.74 10.38
N LEU A 158 -23.74 -2.56 10.41
CA LEU A 158 -23.74 -3.91 10.96
C LEU A 158 -24.04 -3.90 12.47
N ILE A 159 -23.38 -3.02 13.24
CA ILE A 159 -23.66 -2.82 14.68
C ILE A 159 -25.12 -2.40 14.88
N LYS A 160 -25.60 -1.41 14.11
CA LYS A 160 -26.99 -0.92 14.21
C LYS A 160 -28.03 -1.98 13.85
N SER A 161 -27.68 -2.96 13.02
CA SER A 161 -28.58 -4.05 12.61
C SER A 161 -29.00 -4.97 13.77
N LYS A 162 -28.18 -5.05 14.83
CA LYS A 162 -28.35 -5.98 15.96
C LYS A 162 -28.40 -7.46 15.57
N ALA A 163 -27.92 -7.82 14.37
CA ALA A 163 -27.94 -9.19 13.88
C ALA A 163 -26.79 -10.05 14.45
N PHE A 164 -25.73 -9.39 14.93
CA PHE A 164 -24.47 -10.01 15.38
C PHE A 164 -24.26 -9.85 16.88
N ASP A 165 -23.68 -10.87 17.50
CA ASP A 165 -23.16 -10.80 18.87
C ASP A 165 -21.76 -10.18 18.88
N VAL A 166 -20.91 -10.59 17.93
CA VAL A 166 -19.55 -10.07 17.78
C VAL A 166 -19.32 -9.69 16.32
N ILE A 167 -18.61 -8.60 16.08
CA ILE A 167 -18.09 -8.19 14.78
C ILE A 167 -16.59 -8.02 14.93
N LEU A 168 -15.83 -8.78 14.14
CA LEU A 168 -14.39 -8.65 13.95
C LEU A 168 -14.20 -8.03 12.56
N SER A 169 -13.70 -6.80 12.51
CA SER A 169 -13.61 -5.99 11.29
C SER A 169 -12.19 -5.48 11.01
N GLY A 170 -11.93 -5.14 9.75
CA GLY A 170 -10.73 -4.48 9.21
C GLY A 170 -11.06 -3.63 7.97
N ASP A 171 -10.05 -2.92 7.41
CA ASP A 171 -10.05 -1.96 6.26
C ASP A 171 -9.69 -0.52 6.70
N ASP A 172 -10.24 -0.01 7.81
CA ASP A 172 -10.02 1.39 8.22
C ASP A 172 -8.66 1.63 8.91
N HIS A 173 -7.89 0.57 9.19
CA HIS A 173 -6.61 0.59 9.89
C HIS A 173 -6.66 1.26 11.28
N SER A 174 -7.86 1.33 11.85
CA SER A 174 -8.14 1.97 13.13
C SER A 174 -8.11 0.94 14.26
N TYR A 175 -7.80 1.41 15.46
CA TYR A 175 -8.03 0.60 16.65
C TYR A 175 -9.39 0.96 17.25
N GLY A 176 -10.27 -0.03 17.39
CA GLY A 176 -11.61 0.18 17.93
C GLY A 176 -12.14 -1.03 18.68
N THR A 177 -12.60 -0.83 19.92
CA THR A 177 -13.38 -1.84 20.65
C THR A 177 -14.61 -1.20 21.27
N SER A 178 -15.79 -1.79 21.10
CA SER A 178 -17.01 -1.29 21.73
C SER A 178 -18.01 -2.39 22.05
N TYR A 179 -18.93 -2.13 22.97
CA TYR A 179 -20.04 -3.01 23.28
C TYR A 179 -21.28 -2.19 23.61
N ASP A 180 -22.37 -2.41 22.87
CA ASP A 180 -23.61 -1.62 23.00
C ASP A 180 -24.72 -2.33 23.81
N GLY A 181 -24.36 -3.40 24.52
CA GLY A 181 -25.28 -4.27 25.23
C GLY A 181 -25.87 -5.40 24.37
N ILE A 182 -25.59 -5.41 23.07
CA ILE A 182 -25.98 -6.48 22.13
C ILE A 182 -24.78 -6.94 21.32
N THR A 183 -24.07 -6.01 20.69
CA THR A 183 -22.97 -6.33 19.75
C THR A 183 -21.65 -5.85 20.33
N ALA A 184 -20.68 -6.76 20.42
CA ALA A 184 -19.27 -6.45 20.67
C ALA A 184 -18.57 -6.22 19.32
N TYR A 185 -17.85 -5.12 19.19
CA TYR A 185 -17.11 -4.75 17.99
C TYR A 185 -15.62 -4.69 18.28
N VAL A 186 -14.81 -5.18 17.34
CA VAL A 186 -13.35 -5.14 17.37
C VAL A 186 -12.78 -4.84 16.00
N GLU A 187 -11.82 -3.92 15.97
CA GLU A 187 -10.88 -3.66 14.88
C GLU A 187 -9.47 -3.50 15.48
N THR A 188 -8.45 -4.09 14.86
CA THR A 188 -7.12 -4.31 15.48
C THR A 188 -5.99 -3.44 14.90
N SER A 189 -6.33 -2.32 14.25
CA SER A 189 -5.39 -1.45 13.53
C SER A 189 -4.71 -2.18 12.36
N ILE A 190 -3.42 -1.96 12.12
CA ILE A 190 -2.70 -2.41 10.91
C ILE A 190 -1.39 -3.14 11.27
N ASP A 191 -0.82 -3.84 10.29
CA ASP A 191 0.51 -4.48 10.33
C ASP A 191 0.70 -5.48 11.47
N ALA A 192 -0.40 -6.05 11.99
CA ALA A 192 -0.39 -6.88 13.20
C ALA A 192 0.31 -6.21 14.40
N ARG A 193 0.31 -4.87 14.48
CA ARG A 193 0.86 -4.13 15.64
C ARG A 193 0.11 -4.46 16.92
N PHE A 194 -1.19 -4.71 16.79
CA PHE A 194 -2.03 -5.09 17.90
C PHE A 194 -2.78 -6.40 17.60
N LEU A 195 -3.08 -7.12 18.67
CA LEU A 195 -4.01 -8.23 18.66
C LEU A 195 -5.02 -8.02 19.79
N SER A 196 -6.31 -8.16 19.49
CA SER A 196 -7.39 -7.91 20.47
C SER A 196 -8.23 -9.17 20.72
N PRO A 197 -7.85 -10.02 21.69
CA PRO A 197 -8.73 -11.08 22.15
C PRO A 197 -10.01 -10.50 22.79
N VAL A 198 -11.15 -11.11 22.48
CA VAL A 198 -12.43 -10.86 23.17
C VAL A 198 -12.82 -12.11 23.93
N ASP A 199 -12.68 -12.08 25.25
CA ASP A 199 -13.10 -13.19 26.09
C ASP A 199 -14.62 -13.08 26.32
N LEU A 200 -15.38 -14.06 25.84
CA LEU A 200 -16.82 -14.14 26.11
C LEU A 200 -17.06 -15.02 27.33
N THR A 201 -17.56 -14.44 28.42
CA THR A 201 -18.07 -15.23 29.55
C THR A 201 -19.50 -15.64 29.23
N VAL A 202 -19.75 -16.94 29.03
CA VAL A 202 -21.04 -17.46 28.57
C VAL A 202 -21.76 -18.22 29.68
N GLU A 203 -23.04 -17.92 29.88
CA GLU A 203 -23.97 -18.65 30.75
C GLU A 203 -25.00 -19.40 29.91
N ILE A 204 -25.01 -20.73 30.03
CA ILE A 204 -26.00 -21.60 29.41
C ILE A 204 -27.03 -21.98 30.46
N GLY A 205 -28.31 -21.76 30.15
CA GLY A 205 -29.42 -22.10 31.03
C GLY A 205 -30.64 -22.61 30.26
N GLU A 206 -31.71 -22.83 31.00
CA GLU A 206 -33.00 -23.24 30.45
C GLU A 206 -34.11 -22.38 31.06
N LYS A 207 -35.01 -21.87 30.24
CA LYS A 207 -36.20 -21.14 30.68
C LYS A 207 -37.42 -21.61 29.91
N GLY A 208 -38.34 -22.27 30.61
CA GLY A 208 -39.60 -22.76 30.03
C GLY A 208 -39.39 -23.82 28.95
N GLY A 209 -38.45 -24.75 29.14
CA GLY A 209 -38.14 -25.81 28.18
C GLY A 209 -37.32 -25.35 26.97
N LYS A 210 -36.87 -24.09 26.95
CA LYS A 210 -36.00 -23.54 25.89
C LYS A 210 -34.63 -23.22 26.46
N ARG A 211 -33.59 -23.65 25.75
CA ARG A 211 -32.20 -23.27 25.99
C ARG A 211 -32.06 -21.74 25.90
N THR A 212 -31.30 -21.17 26.81
CA THR A 212 -30.95 -19.74 26.82
C THR A 212 -29.45 -19.59 26.93
N VAL A 213 -28.86 -18.75 26.08
CA VAL A 213 -27.44 -18.39 26.14
C VAL A 213 -27.35 -16.90 26.42
N LYS A 214 -26.56 -16.52 27.42
CA LYS A 214 -26.21 -15.14 27.73
C LYS A 214 -24.71 -15.01 27.76
N TRP A 215 -24.18 -13.84 27.41
CA TRP A 215 -22.75 -13.60 27.44
C TRP A 215 -22.42 -12.14 27.77
N VAL A 216 -21.19 -11.92 28.23
CA VAL A 216 -20.60 -10.59 28.39
C VAL A 216 -19.16 -10.60 27.86
N PRO A 217 -18.73 -9.54 27.14
CA PRO A 217 -17.37 -9.48 26.60
C PRO A 217 -16.39 -8.88 27.61
N ASN A 218 -15.15 -9.36 27.57
CA ASN A 218 -13.98 -8.70 28.11
C ASN A 218 -12.97 -8.47 26.98
N PHE A 219 -12.67 -7.21 26.69
CA PHE A 219 -11.72 -6.85 25.64
C PHE A 219 -10.31 -6.80 26.22
N ARG A 220 -9.39 -7.54 25.60
CA ARG A 220 -7.96 -7.45 25.89
C ARG A 220 -7.25 -6.73 24.75
N PHE A 221 -6.13 -6.12 25.09
CA PHE A 221 -5.25 -5.42 24.18
C PHE A 221 -3.85 -5.98 24.31
N ILE A 222 -3.27 -6.45 23.20
CA ILE A 222 -1.92 -6.98 23.15
C ILE A 222 -1.14 -6.15 22.14
N ASP A 223 -0.14 -5.42 22.61
CA ASP A 223 0.89 -4.81 21.78
C ASP A 223 1.91 -5.89 21.38
N THR A 224 1.94 -6.23 20.09
CA THR A 224 2.78 -7.32 19.60
C THR A 224 4.27 -6.98 19.68
N ALA A 225 4.64 -5.69 19.74
CA ALA A 225 6.02 -5.28 19.96
C ALA A 225 6.56 -5.71 21.35
N GLY A 226 5.67 -5.91 22.32
CA GLY A 226 6.02 -6.41 23.65
C GLY A 226 6.06 -7.94 23.77
N VAL A 227 5.68 -8.66 22.72
CA VAL A 227 5.60 -10.13 22.72
C VAL A 227 6.95 -10.71 22.28
N THR A 228 7.46 -11.69 23.03
CA THR A 228 8.63 -12.46 22.60
C THR A 228 8.29 -13.28 21.36
N PRO A 229 9.03 -13.12 20.23
CA PRO A 229 8.78 -13.89 19.02
C PRO A 229 8.88 -15.40 19.27
N ASP A 230 8.00 -16.16 18.64
CA ASP A 230 8.11 -17.62 18.60
C ASP A 230 9.34 -18.03 17.77
N PRO A 231 10.17 -19.00 18.24
CA PRO A 231 11.41 -19.36 17.54
C PRO A 231 11.22 -19.87 16.11
N GLU A 232 10.12 -20.58 15.81
CA GLU A 232 9.84 -21.10 14.47
C GLU A 232 9.40 -19.96 13.54
N SER A 233 8.53 -19.09 14.03
CA SER A 233 8.13 -17.86 13.33
C SER A 233 9.32 -16.96 13.04
N GLN A 234 10.22 -16.77 14.02
CA GLN A 234 11.42 -15.95 13.86
C GLN A 234 12.37 -16.53 12.81
N ALA A 235 12.58 -17.85 12.82
CA ALA A 235 13.43 -18.50 11.82
C ALA A 235 12.90 -18.32 10.38
N MET A 236 11.57 -18.33 10.21
CA MET A 236 10.95 -18.06 8.92
C MET A 236 11.10 -16.60 8.49
N VAL A 237 10.90 -15.65 9.41
CA VAL A 237 11.14 -14.21 9.17
C VAL A 237 12.60 -13.97 8.78
N ASP A 238 13.56 -14.58 9.46
CA ASP A 238 14.99 -14.48 9.14
C ASP A 238 15.30 -15.03 7.73
N GLY A 239 14.62 -16.10 7.33
CA GLY A 239 14.67 -16.66 5.99
C GLY A 239 14.16 -15.69 4.92
N PHE A 240 13.00 -15.08 5.16
CA PHE A 240 12.44 -14.06 4.26
C PHE A 240 13.30 -12.80 4.20
N GLN A 241 13.88 -12.39 5.32
CA GLN A 241 14.83 -11.28 5.34
C GLN A 241 16.05 -11.59 4.48
N THR A 242 16.56 -12.82 4.51
CA THR A 242 17.68 -13.26 3.67
C THR A 242 17.30 -13.26 2.19
N GLN A 243 16.11 -13.76 1.82
CA GLN A 243 15.63 -13.72 0.44
C GLN A 243 15.44 -12.30 -0.07
N LEU A 244 14.91 -11.42 0.78
CA LEU A 244 14.76 -10.01 0.47
C LEU A 244 16.13 -9.33 0.32
N ASP A 245 17.09 -9.67 1.17
CA ASP A 245 18.48 -9.22 1.05
C ASP A 245 19.10 -9.69 -0.26
N ASP A 246 18.91 -10.94 -0.67
CA ASP A 246 19.40 -11.47 -1.94
C ASP A 246 18.77 -10.76 -3.14
N ALA A 247 17.48 -10.44 -3.08
CA ALA A 247 16.77 -9.73 -4.15
C ALA A 247 17.14 -8.23 -4.22
N LEU A 248 17.39 -7.60 -3.08
CA LEU A 248 17.65 -6.16 -2.99
C LEU A 248 19.14 -5.79 -3.08
N ASN A 249 20.07 -6.66 -2.66
CA ASN A 249 21.51 -6.42 -2.74
C ASN A 249 22.10 -6.74 -4.13
N VAL A 250 21.25 -6.96 -5.13
CA VAL A 250 21.68 -7.12 -6.53
C VAL A 250 22.27 -5.80 -7.03
N ALA A 251 23.51 -5.85 -7.51
CA ALA A 251 24.17 -4.72 -8.14
C ALA A 251 23.44 -4.31 -9.44
N VAL A 252 23.14 -3.03 -9.59
CA VAL A 252 22.54 -2.46 -10.81
C VAL A 252 23.58 -1.74 -11.68
N GLY A 253 24.65 -1.23 -11.06
CA GLY A 253 25.79 -0.62 -11.77
C GLY A 253 26.72 0.12 -10.80
N SER A 254 27.80 0.71 -11.33
CA SER A 254 28.77 1.46 -10.52
C SER A 254 28.83 2.93 -10.88
N THR A 255 29.01 3.81 -9.91
CA THR A 255 29.18 5.25 -10.15
C THR A 255 30.58 5.58 -10.69
N GLU A 256 30.68 6.42 -11.72
CA GLU A 256 31.97 6.98 -12.16
C GLU A 256 32.32 8.27 -11.39
N GLY A 257 31.30 9.03 -10.98
CA GLY A 257 31.41 10.22 -10.15
C GLY A 257 30.69 10.06 -8.82
N ALA A 258 30.83 11.05 -7.94
CA ALA A 258 30.08 11.07 -6.69
C ALA A 258 28.60 11.43 -6.95
N LEU A 259 27.69 10.79 -6.23
CA LEU A 259 26.27 11.15 -6.18
C LEU A 259 25.93 11.75 -4.82
N ASP A 260 25.02 12.71 -4.81
CA ASP A 260 24.56 13.37 -3.60
C ASP A 260 23.04 13.43 -3.56
N SER A 261 22.44 12.74 -2.60
CA SER A 261 21.01 12.70 -2.36
C SER A 261 20.60 13.38 -1.05
N ARG A 262 21.55 14.08 -0.39
CA ARG A 262 21.28 14.78 0.88
C ARG A 262 20.13 15.76 0.71
N ARG A 263 19.24 15.79 1.70
CA ARG A 263 18.00 16.58 1.67
C ARG A 263 18.26 18.05 1.34
N ASN A 264 19.33 18.64 1.89
CA ASN A 264 19.67 20.04 1.64
C ASN A 264 20.17 20.30 0.22
N VAL A 265 20.72 19.28 -0.46
CA VAL A 265 21.24 19.38 -1.83
C VAL A 265 20.09 19.19 -2.82
N VAL A 266 19.40 18.05 -2.77
CA VAL A 266 18.32 17.74 -3.73
C VAL A 266 17.12 18.69 -3.65
N ARG A 267 17.00 19.44 -2.53
CA ARG A 267 15.95 20.45 -2.31
C ARG A 267 16.42 21.91 -2.40
N GLY A 268 17.67 22.13 -2.78
CA GLY A 268 18.29 23.46 -2.76
C GLY A 268 19.07 23.80 -4.02
N GLU A 269 19.61 22.80 -4.71
CA GLU A 269 20.49 22.97 -5.85
C GLU A 269 20.44 21.77 -6.82
N GLU A 270 21.13 21.89 -7.95
CA GLU A 270 21.33 20.77 -8.87
C GLU A 270 22.12 19.66 -8.21
N SER A 271 21.67 18.41 -8.36
CA SER A 271 22.34 17.25 -7.78
C SER A 271 22.62 16.19 -8.84
N ALA A 272 23.77 15.51 -8.74
CA ALA A 272 24.08 14.40 -9.64
C ALA A 272 23.07 13.25 -9.51
N MET A 273 22.53 12.99 -8.30
CA MET A 273 21.46 12.01 -8.10
C MET A 273 20.16 12.46 -8.77
N GLY A 274 19.78 13.73 -8.63
CA GLY A 274 18.61 14.29 -9.31
C GLY A 274 18.73 14.24 -10.83
N ASN A 275 19.92 14.49 -11.37
CA ASN A 275 20.21 14.39 -12.80
C ASN A 275 20.08 12.95 -13.29
N LEU A 276 20.65 11.96 -12.57
CA LEU A 276 20.48 10.54 -12.88
C LEU A 276 19.00 10.15 -12.98
N ILE A 277 18.22 10.53 -11.97
CA ILE A 277 16.79 10.16 -11.89
C ILE A 277 16.00 10.83 -13.02
N ALA A 278 16.23 12.13 -13.26
CA ALA A 278 15.57 12.86 -14.34
C ALA A 278 15.95 12.33 -15.73
N ASP A 279 17.20 11.93 -15.93
CA ASP A 279 17.66 11.32 -17.18
C ASP A 279 17.01 9.96 -17.40
N ALA A 280 16.92 9.13 -16.37
CA ALA A 280 16.31 7.81 -16.45
C ALA A 280 14.84 7.88 -16.87
N ILE A 281 14.02 8.71 -16.21
CA ILE A 281 12.59 8.82 -16.56
C ILE A 281 12.38 9.46 -17.95
N LYS A 282 13.26 10.38 -18.36
CA LYS A 282 13.24 10.95 -19.72
C LYS A 282 13.57 9.89 -20.76
N ALA A 283 14.59 9.07 -20.50
CA ALA A 283 15.04 8.01 -21.39
C ALA A 283 14.00 6.89 -21.52
N ALA A 284 13.41 6.47 -20.40
CA ALA A 284 12.38 5.42 -20.37
C ALA A 284 11.12 5.80 -21.19
N THR A 285 10.77 7.09 -21.19
CA THR A 285 9.54 7.58 -21.83
C THR A 285 9.75 8.16 -23.24
N GLY A 286 10.99 8.55 -23.59
CA GLY A 286 11.28 9.31 -24.79
C GLY A 286 10.67 10.72 -24.79
N ALA A 287 10.39 11.29 -23.60
CA ALA A 287 9.87 12.64 -23.45
C ALA A 287 10.90 13.72 -23.86
N ASP A 288 10.41 14.91 -24.17
CA ASP A 288 11.26 16.05 -24.55
C ASP A 288 12.08 16.54 -23.35
N VAL A 289 11.48 16.52 -22.17
CA VAL A 289 12.06 16.93 -20.89
C VAL A 289 11.55 16.07 -19.74
N ALA A 290 12.27 16.08 -18.63
CA ALA A 290 11.81 15.50 -17.37
C ALA A 290 11.90 16.50 -16.22
N ILE A 291 10.91 16.44 -15.32
CA ILE A 291 10.84 17.24 -14.09
C ILE A 291 10.42 16.30 -12.96
N THR A 292 11.24 16.21 -11.92
CA THR A 292 10.92 15.48 -10.70
C THR A 292 11.24 16.32 -9.46
N ASN A 293 10.48 16.16 -8.38
CA ASN A 293 10.67 16.92 -7.15
C ASN A 293 11.73 16.25 -6.26
N GLY A 294 12.67 17.03 -5.71
CA GLY A 294 13.68 16.57 -4.75
C GLY A 294 13.07 16.06 -3.43
N GLY A 295 11.80 16.36 -3.19
CA GLY A 295 10.97 15.78 -2.14
C GLY A 295 10.83 14.27 -2.26
N GLY A 296 10.80 13.76 -3.50
CA GLY A 296 10.71 12.35 -3.86
C GLY A 296 12.01 11.56 -3.69
N ILE A 297 13.16 12.25 -3.55
CA ILE A 297 14.49 11.65 -3.38
C ILE A 297 14.81 11.59 -1.87
N ARG A 298 15.04 10.39 -1.34
CA ARG A 298 14.95 10.12 0.11
C ARG A 298 16.18 9.50 0.76
N GLY A 299 17.21 9.12 0.02
CA GLY A 299 18.36 8.41 0.59
C GLY A 299 19.18 9.24 1.59
N ASP A 300 19.13 10.57 1.48
CA ASP A 300 19.77 11.53 2.40
C ASP A 300 21.26 11.22 2.68
N ARG A 301 22.00 10.84 1.63
CA ARG A 301 23.38 10.36 1.73
C ARG A 301 24.22 10.77 0.53
N THR A 302 25.52 10.46 0.60
CA THR A 302 26.43 10.56 -0.53
C THR A 302 26.88 9.17 -0.98
N TYR A 303 27.20 9.04 -2.26
CA TYR A 303 27.85 7.87 -2.84
C TYR A 303 29.17 8.35 -3.42
N ASP A 304 30.28 7.77 -2.97
CA ASP A 304 31.59 8.08 -3.52
C ASP A 304 31.71 7.53 -4.95
N ALA A 305 32.62 8.10 -5.74
CA ALA A 305 32.97 7.53 -7.04
C ALA A 305 33.43 6.08 -6.89
N GLY A 306 32.98 5.20 -7.78
CA GLY A 306 33.24 3.76 -7.75
C GLY A 306 32.29 2.97 -6.86
N THR A 307 31.30 3.61 -6.23
CA THR A 307 30.28 2.89 -5.44
C THR A 307 29.46 2.00 -6.35
N VAL A 308 29.32 0.72 -5.98
CA VAL A 308 28.35 -0.19 -6.61
C VAL A 308 26.99 0.11 -6.02
N LEU A 309 26.06 0.57 -6.87
CA LEU A 309 24.67 0.76 -6.49
C LEU A 309 23.94 -0.57 -6.57
N THR A 310 23.10 -0.82 -5.58
CA THR A 310 22.21 -1.98 -5.54
C THR A 310 20.76 -1.57 -5.77
N ARG A 311 19.87 -2.53 -6.02
CA ARG A 311 18.41 -2.28 -6.05
C ARG A 311 17.92 -1.64 -4.76
N ARG A 312 18.48 -2.07 -3.61
CA ARG A 312 18.22 -1.48 -2.30
C ARG A 312 18.52 0.01 -2.28
N ASP A 313 19.66 0.43 -2.83
CA ASP A 313 20.02 1.85 -2.86
C ASP A 313 18.99 2.64 -3.66
N ILE A 314 18.59 2.15 -4.85
CA ILE A 314 17.59 2.86 -5.69
C ILE A 314 16.22 2.91 -5.03
N LEU A 315 15.76 1.83 -4.41
CA LEU A 315 14.48 1.79 -3.69
C LEU A 315 14.51 2.62 -2.39
N THR A 316 15.68 2.78 -1.78
CA THR A 316 15.88 3.70 -0.64
C THR A 316 15.80 5.16 -1.11
N GLU A 317 16.35 5.47 -2.30
CA GLU A 317 16.24 6.79 -2.89
C GLU A 317 14.81 7.13 -3.32
N LEU A 318 14.05 6.15 -3.81
CA LEU A 318 12.69 6.31 -4.37
C LEU A 318 11.65 5.39 -3.69
N PRO A 319 11.34 5.61 -2.40
CA PRO A 319 10.58 4.65 -1.59
C PRO A 319 9.06 4.71 -1.77
N PHE A 320 8.54 5.67 -2.54
CA PHE A 320 7.09 5.97 -2.54
C PHE A 320 6.26 5.12 -3.50
N GLY A 321 6.89 4.24 -4.30
CA GLY A 321 6.17 3.46 -5.30
C GLY A 321 5.58 4.32 -6.44
N ASN A 322 5.97 5.58 -6.56
CA ASN A 322 5.54 6.46 -7.64
C ASN A 322 5.85 5.85 -9.01
N VAL A 323 4.96 6.05 -9.97
CA VAL A 323 5.14 5.61 -11.35
C VAL A 323 5.53 6.78 -12.26
N THR A 324 6.32 6.49 -13.28
CA THR A 324 6.67 7.47 -14.31
C THR A 324 5.48 7.69 -15.24
N VAL A 325 5.09 8.95 -15.41
CA VAL A 325 3.99 9.37 -16.26
C VAL A 325 4.44 10.44 -17.24
N VAL A 326 3.72 10.58 -18.36
CA VAL A 326 4.01 11.58 -19.39
C VAL A 326 2.77 12.42 -19.63
N THR A 327 2.95 13.74 -19.53
CA THR A 327 1.94 14.73 -19.87
C THR A 327 2.43 15.60 -21.03
N GLU A 328 1.55 15.93 -21.96
CA GLU A 328 1.82 16.90 -23.03
C GLU A 328 1.15 18.23 -22.68
N ILE A 329 1.98 19.25 -22.44
CA ILE A 329 1.57 20.56 -21.91
C ILE A 329 2.26 21.71 -22.66
N PRO A 330 1.65 22.91 -22.73
CA PRO A 330 2.28 24.08 -23.32
C PRO A 330 3.47 24.58 -22.49
N GLY A 331 4.44 25.24 -23.14
CA GLY A 331 5.62 25.79 -22.46
C GLY A 331 5.30 26.74 -21.30
N SER A 332 4.17 27.46 -21.36
CA SER A 332 3.66 28.28 -20.26
C SER A 332 3.39 27.47 -18.98
N GLN A 333 2.90 26.23 -19.10
CA GLN A 333 2.71 25.33 -17.95
C GLN A 333 4.03 24.74 -17.46
N VAL A 334 4.97 24.44 -18.37
CA VAL A 334 6.35 24.06 -18.00
C VAL A 334 6.99 25.16 -17.15
N LEU A 335 6.89 26.42 -17.58
CA LEU A 335 7.36 27.57 -16.82
C LEU A 335 6.69 27.68 -15.45
N ALA A 336 5.37 27.53 -15.38
CA ALA A 336 4.63 27.57 -14.12
C ALA A 336 5.04 26.44 -13.15
N ALA A 337 5.32 25.25 -13.67
CA ALA A 337 5.84 24.15 -12.86
C ALA A 337 7.24 24.47 -12.31
N LEU A 338 8.15 25.01 -13.13
CA LEU A 338 9.48 25.44 -12.68
C LEU A 338 9.39 26.55 -11.62
N GLU A 339 8.52 27.54 -11.82
CA GLU A 339 8.25 28.60 -10.84
C GLU A 339 7.76 28.04 -9.49
N ASN A 340 6.81 27.09 -9.50
CA ASN A 340 6.41 26.39 -8.28
C ASN A 340 7.59 25.66 -7.64
N GLY A 341 8.42 25.01 -8.45
CA GLY A 341 9.59 24.28 -7.97
C GLY A 341 10.55 25.15 -7.16
N PHE A 342 10.80 26.38 -7.62
CA PHE A 342 11.72 27.29 -6.93
C PHE A 342 11.05 28.16 -5.85
N ALA A 343 9.71 28.14 -5.72
CA ALA A 343 8.94 29.07 -4.88
C ALA A 343 9.28 29.05 -3.38
N GLN A 344 9.87 27.96 -2.86
CA GLN A 344 10.18 27.80 -1.43
C GLN A 344 11.58 27.23 -1.19
N VAL A 345 12.53 27.51 -2.10
CA VAL A 345 13.91 27.00 -2.02
C VAL A 345 14.58 27.38 -0.69
N GLU A 346 14.31 28.58 -0.16
CA GLU A 346 14.85 29.05 1.10
C GLU A 346 14.39 28.25 2.33
N LYS A 347 13.31 27.47 2.18
CA LYS A 347 12.76 26.58 3.21
C LYS A 347 13.23 25.13 3.03
N GLY A 348 14.00 24.83 1.98
CA GLY A 348 14.35 23.47 1.59
C GLY A 348 13.11 22.59 1.40
N ALA A 349 12.08 23.14 0.76
CA ALA A 349 10.82 22.45 0.51
C ALA A 349 11.01 21.30 -0.49
N GLY A 350 10.19 20.24 -0.38
CA GLY A 350 10.26 19.08 -1.28
C GLY A 350 10.03 19.42 -2.75
N ARG A 351 9.30 20.51 -3.03
CA ARG A 351 8.96 20.94 -4.39
C ARG A 351 10.13 21.34 -5.28
N PHE A 352 11.34 21.59 -4.75
CA PHE A 352 12.49 21.93 -5.59
C PHE A 352 12.69 20.89 -6.69
N VAL A 353 12.86 21.34 -7.93
CA VAL A 353 12.89 20.45 -9.10
C VAL A 353 14.31 19.97 -9.41
N GLN A 354 14.43 18.73 -9.83
CA GLN A 354 15.57 18.17 -10.56
C GLN A 354 15.10 17.90 -12.00
N VAL A 355 15.96 18.13 -12.99
CA VAL A 355 15.52 18.23 -14.38
C VAL A 355 16.44 17.51 -15.38
N SER A 356 15.88 17.12 -16.53
CA SER A 356 16.61 16.64 -17.71
C SER A 356 16.03 17.22 -18.99
N GLY A 357 16.88 17.51 -19.96
CA GLY A 357 16.50 18.23 -21.19
C GLY A 357 16.19 19.73 -20.99
N ILE A 358 16.35 20.23 -19.75
CA ILE A 358 16.10 21.62 -19.35
C ILE A 358 17.40 22.22 -18.82
N ALA A 359 17.70 23.45 -19.23
CA ALA A 359 18.61 24.34 -18.52
C ALA A 359 17.82 25.55 -18.03
N VAL A 360 17.83 25.80 -16.72
CA VAL A 360 17.05 26.86 -16.08
C VAL A 360 17.95 27.73 -15.21
N VAL A 361 17.76 29.05 -15.34
CA VAL A 361 18.37 30.05 -14.46
C VAL A 361 17.26 30.69 -13.63
N TYR A 362 17.43 30.73 -12.31
CA TYR A 362 16.45 31.33 -11.40
C TYR A 362 17.09 32.29 -10.39
N ASP A 363 16.31 33.24 -9.89
CA ASP A 363 16.68 34.17 -8.82
C ASP A 363 15.96 33.78 -7.53
N PRO A 364 16.65 33.24 -6.51
CA PRO A 364 16.02 32.87 -5.24
C PRO A 364 15.54 34.09 -4.43
N THR A 365 16.00 35.30 -4.77
CA THR A 365 15.64 36.55 -4.07
C THR A 365 14.39 37.22 -4.64
N ALA A 366 13.97 36.83 -5.85
CA ALA A 366 12.74 37.32 -6.46
C ALA A 366 11.49 36.73 -5.78
N GLU A 367 10.35 37.40 -6.00
CA GLU A 367 9.06 36.96 -5.48
C GLU A 367 8.70 35.56 -6.01
N ALA A 368 8.16 34.71 -5.13
CA ALA A 368 7.74 33.36 -5.52
C ALA A 368 6.69 33.43 -6.66
N GLY A 369 6.91 32.67 -7.73
CA GLY A 369 6.11 32.76 -8.96
C GLY A 369 6.68 33.72 -10.02
N SER A 370 7.79 34.38 -9.73
CA SER A 370 8.56 35.19 -10.69
C SER A 370 10.07 35.03 -10.46
N ARG A 371 10.51 33.83 -10.11
CA ARG A 371 11.91 33.47 -9.85
C ARG A 371 12.64 32.99 -11.09
N VAL A 372 11.96 32.46 -12.10
CA VAL A 372 12.61 31.88 -13.27
C VAL A 372 13.02 32.98 -14.24
N ALA A 373 14.34 33.16 -14.42
CA ALA A 373 14.91 34.20 -15.28
C ALA A 373 15.04 33.75 -16.75
N SER A 374 15.42 32.48 -16.97
CA SER A 374 15.45 31.90 -18.33
C SER A 374 15.30 30.39 -18.28
N VAL A 375 14.69 29.83 -19.33
CA VAL A 375 14.54 28.40 -19.53
C VAL A 375 14.94 28.07 -20.96
N LYS A 376 15.81 27.07 -21.12
CA LYS A 376 16.12 26.44 -22.39
C LYS A 376 15.70 24.99 -22.37
N ILE A 377 15.02 24.54 -23.42
CA ILE A 377 14.69 23.13 -23.65
C ILE A 377 15.51 22.64 -24.83
N ASN A 378 16.31 21.60 -24.63
CA ASN A 378 17.20 21.03 -25.65
C ASN A 378 18.08 22.09 -26.37
N GLY A 379 18.50 23.13 -25.64
CA GLY A 379 19.36 24.22 -26.12
C GLY A 379 18.63 25.42 -26.74
N ALA A 380 17.34 25.31 -27.06
CA ALA A 380 16.53 26.41 -27.57
C ALA A 380 15.78 27.13 -26.43
N ASP A 381 15.50 28.42 -26.58
CA ASP A 381 14.67 29.16 -25.61
C ASP A 381 13.25 28.56 -25.55
N LEU A 382 12.68 28.52 -24.35
CA LEU A 382 11.32 28.03 -24.12
C LEU A 382 10.30 28.84 -24.94
N ASP A 383 9.56 28.16 -25.81
CA ASP A 383 8.38 28.73 -26.46
C ASP A 383 7.14 28.45 -25.58
N VAL A 384 6.56 29.50 -25.00
CA VAL A 384 5.44 29.39 -24.07
C VAL A 384 4.16 28.79 -24.69
N ASN A 385 4.06 28.76 -26.03
CA ASN A 385 2.91 28.24 -26.75
C ASN A 385 3.15 26.86 -27.36
N ALA A 386 4.41 26.43 -27.51
CA ALA A 386 4.73 25.10 -28.01
C ALA A 386 4.34 24.02 -26.99
N LEU A 387 3.93 22.85 -27.49
CA LEU A 387 3.66 21.68 -26.65
C LEU A 387 4.94 20.89 -26.40
N TYR A 388 5.12 20.43 -25.17
CA TYR A 388 6.24 19.60 -24.74
C TYR A 388 5.72 18.36 -24.05
N LYS A 389 6.33 17.21 -24.34
CA LYS A 389 6.16 16.00 -23.56
C LYS A 389 7.05 16.07 -22.33
N VAL A 390 6.43 16.03 -21.16
CA VAL A 390 7.11 16.13 -19.86
C VAL A 390 6.95 14.81 -19.13
N ALA A 391 8.08 14.14 -18.88
CA ALA A 391 8.13 13.02 -17.96
C ALA A 391 8.18 13.52 -16.51
N THR A 392 7.34 12.95 -15.65
CA THR A 392 7.29 13.27 -14.22
C THR A 392 6.78 12.06 -13.43
N ASN A 393 6.52 12.22 -12.14
CA ASN A 393 5.87 11.20 -11.31
C ASN A 393 4.38 11.51 -11.09
N ASP A 394 3.60 10.46 -10.84
CA ASP A 394 2.15 10.52 -10.63
C ASP A 394 1.73 11.41 -9.45
N TYR A 395 2.51 11.44 -8.36
CA TYR A 395 2.28 12.37 -7.24
C TYR A 395 2.28 13.84 -7.70
N MET A 396 3.28 14.24 -8.50
CA MET A 396 3.36 15.60 -9.05
C MET A 396 2.28 15.86 -10.09
N LEU A 397 1.98 14.89 -10.97
CA LEU A 397 0.90 15.02 -11.96
C LEU A 397 -0.47 15.21 -11.28
N GLY A 398 -0.69 14.55 -10.15
CA GLY A 398 -1.87 14.70 -9.30
C GLY A 398 -1.94 16.04 -8.52
N GLY A 399 -0.95 16.92 -8.69
CA GLY A 399 -0.89 18.23 -8.03
C GLY A 399 -0.15 18.25 -6.69
N GLY A 400 0.49 17.13 -6.29
CA GLY A 400 1.38 17.06 -5.15
C GLY A 400 2.45 18.14 -5.17
N ASP A 401 2.94 18.57 -3.99
CA ASP A 401 3.90 19.68 -3.83
C ASP A 401 3.50 21.02 -4.51
N GLY A 402 2.24 21.19 -4.93
CA GLY A 402 1.73 22.37 -5.62
C GLY A 402 1.87 22.33 -7.15
N PHE A 403 2.18 21.16 -7.74
CA PHE A 403 2.43 21.00 -9.17
C PHE A 403 1.16 20.87 -10.04
N ALA A 404 0.07 21.57 -9.68
CA ALA A 404 -1.17 21.55 -10.46
C ALA A 404 -0.98 21.95 -11.94
N ALA A 405 0.07 22.72 -12.25
CA ALA A 405 0.44 23.10 -13.62
C ALA A 405 0.89 21.93 -14.51
N LEU A 406 1.25 20.77 -13.95
CA LEU A 406 1.55 19.56 -14.73
C LEU A 406 0.27 18.82 -15.16
N GLY A 407 -0.86 19.09 -14.50
CA GLY A 407 -2.16 18.51 -14.79
C GLY A 407 -2.96 19.29 -15.86
N GLY A 408 -4.11 18.75 -16.26
CA GLY A 408 -5.01 19.37 -17.24
C GLY A 408 -4.56 19.30 -18.71
N GLY A 409 -3.33 18.85 -18.97
CA GLY A 409 -2.81 18.50 -20.29
C GLY A 409 -3.25 17.12 -20.79
N ARG A 410 -2.75 16.74 -21.97
CA ARG A 410 -3.02 15.41 -22.55
C ARG A 410 -2.07 14.39 -21.92
N VAL A 411 -2.61 13.51 -21.08
CA VAL A 411 -1.85 12.40 -20.47
C VAL A 411 -1.59 11.32 -21.53
N LEU A 412 -0.30 11.05 -21.80
CA LEU A 412 0.13 10.05 -22.79
C LEU A 412 0.38 8.68 -22.16
N THR A 413 0.75 8.66 -20.88
CA THR A 413 0.92 7.46 -20.06
C THR A 413 0.36 7.78 -18.68
N ASN A 414 -0.68 7.05 -18.24
CA ASN A 414 -1.35 7.25 -16.97
C ASN A 414 -0.83 6.30 -15.88
N THR A 415 -1.30 6.48 -14.65
CA THR A 415 -0.85 5.73 -13.47
C THR A 415 -1.00 4.20 -13.60
N GLY A 416 -2.06 3.73 -14.26
CA GLY A 416 -2.30 2.29 -14.48
C GLY A 416 -1.41 1.65 -15.55
N ALA A 417 -0.67 2.43 -16.34
CA ALA A 417 0.23 1.96 -17.39
C ALA A 417 1.70 2.38 -17.19
N GLY A 418 2.00 3.17 -16.16
CA GLY A 418 3.34 3.65 -15.85
C GLY A 418 4.19 2.59 -15.15
N ALA A 419 5.46 2.48 -15.52
CA ALA A 419 6.42 1.69 -14.77
C ALA A 419 6.79 2.40 -13.46
N LEU A 420 7.13 1.65 -12.41
CA LEU A 420 7.70 2.23 -11.20
C LEU A 420 8.92 3.08 -11.56
N MET A 421 8.95 4.31 -11.04
CA MET A 421 10.04 5.24 -11.30
C MET A 421 11.41 4.66 -10.90
N ALA A 422 11.45 3.89 -9.80
CA ALA A 422 12.63 3.15 -9.37
C ALA A 422 13.09 2.10 -10.41
N ASN A 423 12.15 1.43 -11.10
CA ASN A 423 12.49 0.47 -12.15
C ASN A 423 13.08 1.16 -13.38
N ASP A 424 12.56 2.33 -13.77
CA ASP A 424 13.15 3.10 -14.87
C ASP A 424 14.59 3.52 -14.56
N VAL A 425 14.85 3.94 -13.32
CA VAL A 425 16.22 4.26 -12.86
C VAL A 425 17.11 3.01 -12.87
N MET A 426 16.65 1.89 -12.32
CA MET A 426 17.43 0.64 -12.33
C MET A 426 17.74 0.20 -13.77
N ALA A 427 16.75 0.16 -14.66
CA ALA A 427 16.93 -0.23 -16.06
C ALA A 427 17.89 0.72 -16.81
N TYR A 428 17.81 2.03 -16.53
CA TYR A 428 18.73 3.02 -17.09
C TYR A 428 20.19 2.76 -16.69
N ILE A 429 20.42 2.43 -15.41
CA ILE A 429 21.76 2.11 -14.91
C ILE A 429 22.26 0.77 -15.46
N GLU A 430 21.39 -0.25 -15.47
CA GLU A 430 21.72 -1.60 -15.95
C GLU A 430 22.10 -1.60 -17.44
N ALA A 431 21.49 -0.72 -18.25
CA ALA A 431 21.77 -0.61 -19.68
C ALA A 431 23.23 -0.21 -20.00
N THR A 432 23.87 0.57 -19.12
CA THR A 432 25.26 1.02 -19.28
C THR A 432 26.22 0.32 -18.33
N GLY A 433 25.70 -0.29 -17.25
CA GLY A 433 26.45 -0.80 -16.11
C GLY A 433 27.16 0.29 -15.29
N LYS A 434 26.97 1.57 -15.66
CA LYS A 434 27.75 2.70 -15.15
C LYS A 434 26.91 3.96 -15.02
N VAL A 435 27.04 4.65 -13.88
CA VAL A 435 26.43 5.95 -13.67
C VAL A 435 27.44 7.06 -13.94
N THR A 436 27.20 7.82 -15.01
CA THR A 436 28.02 8.97 -15.40
C THR A 436 27.39 10.32 -15.02
N ALA A 437 26.25 10.30 -14.34
CA ALA A 437 25.54 11.51 -13.96
C ALA A 437 26.43 12.40 -13.08
N ALA A 438 26.43 13.69 -13.39
CA ALA A 438 27.17 14.74 -12.69
C ALA A 438 26.32 16.01 -12.64
N VAL A 439 26.78 17.02 -11.90
CA VAL A 439 26.23 18.37 -11.99
C VAL A 439 26.73 19.00 -13.29
N GLU A 440 25.81 19.42 -14.15
CA GLU A 440 26.08 19.89 -15.52
C GLU A 440 25.70 21.36 -15.73
N GLY A 441 25.15 22.02 -14.70
CA GLY A 441 24.65 23.39 -14.81
C GLY A 441 23.25 23.45 -15.44
N ARG A 442 22.45 22.38 -15.28
CA ARG A 442 21.03 22.34 -15.64
C ARG A 442 20.20 23.31 -14.79
N ILE A 443 20.60 23.58 -13.55
CA ILE A 443 19.93 24.53 -12.66
C ILE A 443 20.97 25.49 -12.10
N LYS A 444 20.83 26.79 -12.43
CA LYS A 444 21.76 27.84 -11.96
C LYS A 444 21.02 28.97 -11.28
N THR A 445 21.68 29.60 -10.31
CA THR A 445 21.23 30.88 -9.77
C THR A 445 21.73 32.05 -10.63
N VAL A 446 21.00 33.16 -10.68
CA VAL A 446 21.47 34.39 -11.34
C VAL A 446 22.84 34.79 -10.77
N GLY A 447 23.82 35.00 -11.65
CA GLY A 447 25.20 35.36 -11.27
C GLY A 447 26.16 34.19 -11.07
N GLN A 448 25.69 32.95 -11.17
CA GLN A 448 26.52 31.75 -11.18
C GLN A 448 27.00 31.48 -12.63
N ASN A 449 28.32 31.56 -12.86
CA ASN A 449 28.93 31.27 -14.17
C ASN A 449 28.94 29.76 -14.45
#